data_AF-A0A2V9YWW1-F1
#
_entry.id   AF-A0A2V9YWW1-F1
#
_cell.length_a   1.000
_cell.length_b   1.000
_cell.length_c   1.000
_cell.angle_alpha   90.00
_cell.angle_beta   90.00
_cell.angle_gamma   90.00
#
_symmetry.space_group_name_H-M   'P 1'
#
loop_
_entity.id
_entity.type
_entity.pdbx_description
1 polymer ?
#
loop_
_entity_poly.entity_id
_entity_poly.type
_entity_poly.pdbx_seq_one_letter_code
_entity_poly.pdbx_strand_id
1 'polypeptide(L)' 'MLSFARIADSIRATSKKLEKVAILGGYLKQLPLDQAAAAAVFFSGRPFPAFEEATLQAGAALLWRVAADVAQISEAELSA' A
#
# COMPACT_ATOMS: atom_id res chain seq x y z
N MET A 1 -5.21 8.59 -0.56
CA MET A 1 -4.63 7.48 -1.37
C MET A 1 -3.54 7.92 -2.34
N LEU A 2 -3.74 8.91 -3.22
CA LEU A 2 -2.72 9.31 -4.21
C LEU A 2 -1.36 9.72 -3.59
N SER A 3 -1.37 10.47 -2.49
CA SER A 3 -0.12 10.85 -1.80
C SER A 3 0.64 9.64 -1.27
N PHE A 4 -0.06 8.68 -0.66
CA PHE A 4 0.53 7.43 -0.16
C PHE A 4 1.23 6.66 -1.30
N ALA A 5 0.55 6.49 -2.44
CA ALA A 5 1.10 5.78 -3.59
C ALA A 5 2.38 6.44 -4.13
N ARG A 6 2.39 7.77 -4.27
CA ARG A 6 3.58 8.53 -4.70
C ARG A 6 4.76 8.37 -3.76
N ILE A 7 4.50 8.30 -2.45
CA ILE A 7 5.54 8.07 -1.44
C ILE A 7 6.07 6.63 -1.55
N ALA A 8 5.21 5.64 -1.76
CA ALA A 8 5.63 4.26 -2.00
C ALA A 8 6.53 4.14 -3.25
N ASP A 9 6.17 4.81 -4.34
CA ASP A 9 6.99 4.87 -5.57
C ASP A 9 8.34 5.54 -5.31
N SER A 10 8.36 6.64 -4.55
CA SER A 10 9.60 7.34 -4.18
C SER A 10 10.53 6.48 -3.33
N ILE A 11 9.98 5.71 -2.38
CA ILE A 11 10.73 4.75 -1.57
C ILE A 11 11.28 3.60 -2.44
N ARG A 12 10.49 3.12 -3.40
CA ARG A 12 10.89 2.06 -4.34
C ARG A 12 12.01 2.53 -5.28
N ALA A 13 12.01 3.80 -5.67
CA ALA A 13 12.97 4.38 -6.60
C ALA A 13 14.40 4.51 -6.04
N THR A 14 14.60 4.37 -4.72
CA THR A 14 15.93 4.44 -4.09
C THR A 14 16.32 3.13 -3.41
N SER A 15 17.60 2.79 -3.45
CA SER A 15 18.18 1.68 -2.67
C SER A 15 18.77 2.15 -1.32
N LYS A 16 18.90 3.47 -1.11
CA LYS A 16 19.56 4.04 0.06
C LYS A 16 18.64 3.98 1.29
N LYS A 17 19.00 3.18 2.29
CA LYS A 17 18.21 3.01 3.52
C LYS A 17 17.86 4.33 4.21
N LEU A 18 18.81 5.24 4.37
CA LEU A 18 18.59 6.54 5.04
C LEU A 18 17.64 7.44 4.25
N GLU A 19 17.68 7.38 2.91
CA GLU A 19 16.77 8.13 2.06
C GLU A 19 15.34 7.62 2.18
N LYS A 20 15.14 6.30 2.23
CA LYS A 20 13.83 5.70 2.52
C LYS A 20 13.25 6.18 3.85
N VAL A 21 14.10 6.22 4.90
CA VAL A 21 13.71 6.71 6.23
C VAL A 21 13.33 8.19 6.18
N ALA A 22 14.11 9.02 5.47
CA ALA A 22 13.83 10.44 5.34
C ALA A 22 12.51 10.70 4.59
N ILE A 23 12.26 10.00 3.47
CA ILE A 23 11.02 10.10 2.69
C ILE A 23 9.81 9.72 3.55
N LEU A 24 9.84 8.53 4.17
CA LEU A 24 8.72 8.05 4.97
C LEU A 24 8.50 8.91 6.22
N GLY A 25 9.57 9.29 6.92
CA GLY A 25 9.49 10.16 8.09
C GLY A 25 8.94 11.55 7.77
N GLY A 26 9.29 12.11 6.61
CA GLY A 26 8.73 13.37 6.12
C GLY A 26 7.22 13.26 5.87
N TYR A 27 6.79 12.18 5.21
CA TYR A 27 5.37 11.92 4.97
C TYR A 27 4.56 11.75 6.26
N LEU A 28 5.04 10.93 7.20
CA LEU A 28 4.32 10.67 8.45
C LEU A 28 4.13 11.92 9.31
N LYS A 29 5.10 12.85 9.30
CA LYS A 29 4.99 14.13 10.03
C LYS A 29 3.89 15.06 9.51
N GLN A 30 3.43 14.87 8.28
CA GLN A 30 2.38 15.69 7.67
C GLN A 30 0.97 15.17 7.97
N LEU A 31 0.86 13.95 8.47
CA LEU A 31 -0.42 13.30 8.73
C LEU A 31 -0.90 13.51 10.16
N PRO A 32 -2.23 13.58 10.37
CA PRO A 32 -2.82 13.32 11.68
C PRO A 32 -2.37 11.97 12.25
N LEU A 33 -2.29 11.86 13.58
CA LEU A 33 -1.69 10.72 14.26
C LEU A 33 -2.34 9.37 13.91
N ASP A 34 -3.67 9.35 13.83
CA ASP A 34 -4.48 8.18 13.44
C ASP A 34 -4.16 7.71 12.02
N GLN A 35 -4.05 8.65 11.08
CA GLN A 35 -3.67 8.36 9.69
C GLN A 35 -2.20 7.95 9.58
N ALA A 36 -1.31 8.57 10.35
CA ALA A 36 0.11 8.21 10.41
C ALA A 36 0.29 6.77 10.93
N ALA A 37 -0.45 6.39 11.96
CA ALA A 37 -0.44 5.04 12.51
C ALA A 37 -0.88 4.00 11.48
N ALA A 38 -2.02 4.23 10.80
CA ALA A 38 -2.49 3.36 9.73
C ALA A 38 -1.49 3.28 8.57
N ALA A 39 -0.97 4.42 8.11
CA ALA A 39 0.01 4.46 7.02
C ALA A 39 1.28 3.67 7.35
N ALA A 40 1.78 3.76 8.60
CA ALA A 40 2.95 3.00 9.03
C ALA A 40 2.74 1.47 8.91
N VAL A 41 1.54 0.98 9.24
CA VAL A 41 1.17 -0.44 9.06
C VAL A 41 1.19 -0.81 7.57
N PHE A 42 0.54 -0.03 6.71
CA PHE A 42 0.52 -0.31 5.26
C PHE A 42 1.92 -0.25 4.61
N PHE A 43 2.77 0.72 4.98
CA PHE A 43 4.15 0.79 4.46
C PHE A 43 5.04 -0.37 4.92
N SER A 44 4.64 -1.10 5.97
CA SER A 44 5.30 -2.36 6.37
C SER A 44 4.90 -3.55 5.50
N GLY A 45 4.01 -3.34 4.51
CA GLY A 45 3.48 -4.40 3.65
C GLY A 45 2.40 -5.25 4.34
N ARG A 46 1.77 -4.73 5.40
CA ARG A 46 0.76 -5.45 6.19
C ARG A 46 -0.58 -4.72 6.13
N PRO A 47 -1.71 -5.45 6.06
CA PRO A 47 -3.04 -4.85 6.14
C PRO A 47 -3.47 -4.56 7.59
N PHE A 48 -2.92 -5.28 8.58
CA PHE A 48 -3.25 -5.15 10.00
C PHE A 48 -2.00 -5.03 10.87
N PRO A 49 -2.09 -4.42 12.07
CA PRO A 49 -1.03 -4.41 13.06
C PRO A 49 -0.60 -5.83 13.47
N ALA A 50 0.66 -5.98 13.90
CA ALA A 50 1.21 -7.30 14.25
C ALA A 50 0.54 -7.99 15.44
N PHE A 51 -0.06 -7.21 16.35
CA PHE A 51 -0.77 -7.74 17.52
C PHE A 51 -2.21 -8.14 17.22
N GLU A 52 -2.71 -7.80 16.04
CA GLU A 52 -4.06 -8.14 15.62
C GLU A 52 -4.01 -9.46 14.87
N GLU A 53 -4.68 -10.49 15.39
CA GLU A 53 -4.78 -11.81 14.77
C GLU A 53 -5.82 -11.81 13.63
N ALA A 54 -5.72 -10.83 12.74
CA ALA A 54 -6.61 -10.64 11.60
C ALA A 54 -5.93 -11.06 10.29
N THR A 55 -6.72 -11.68 9.41
CA THR A 55 -6.32 -12.04 8.04
C THR A 55 -7.26 -11.35 7.07
N LEU A 56 -6.73 -10.78 5.98
CA LEU A 56 -7.55 -10.02 5.02
C LEU A 56 -8.56 -10.90 4.27
N GLN A 57 -8.31 -12.20 4.22
CA GLN A 57 -9.11 -13.21 3.51
C GLN A 57 -9.36 -12.86 2.03
N ALA A 58 -8.44 -12.12 1.41
CA ALA A 58 -8.48 -11.77 -0.01
C ALA A 58 -7.31 -12.45 -0.75
N GLY A 59 -7.65 -13.50 -1.52
CA GLY A 59 -6.70 -14.20 -2.38
C GLY A 59 -6.59 -13.55 -3.77
N ALA A 60 -5.57 -13.96 -4.53
CA ALA A 60 -5.28 -13.42 -5.86
C ALA A 60 -6.48 -13.51 -6.83
N ALA A 61 -7.22 -14.63 -6.84
CA ALA A 61 -8.39 -14.80 -7.71
C ALA A 61 -9.49 -13.77 -7.44
N LEU A 62 -9.77 -13.46 -6.17
CA LEU A 62 -10.73 -12.43 -5.80
C LEU A 62 -10.25 -11.04 -6.23
N LEU A 63 -8.96 -10.75 -6.01
CA LEU A 63 -8.35 -9.48 -6.42
C LEU A 63 -8.41 -9.29 -7.94
N TRP A 64 -8.14 -10.34 -8.72
CA TRP A 64 -8.17 -10.29 -10.18
C TRP A 64 -9.57 -9.98 -10.72
N ARG A 65 -10.57 -10.67 -10.19
CA ARG A 65 -11.97 -10.46 -10.55
C ARG A 65 -12.44 -9.05 -10.22
N VAL A 66 -12.12 -8.54 -9.02
CA VAL A 66 -12.48 -7.17 -8.61
C VAL A 66 -11.75 -6.13 -9.46
N ALA A 67 -10.47 -6.37 -9.79
CA ALA A 67 -9.70 -5.45 -10.63
C ALA A 67 -10.30 -5.35 -12.05
N ALA A 68 -10.68 -6.49 -12.65
CA ALA A 68 -11.32 -6.52 -13.97
C ALA A 68 -12.67 -5.79 -13.94
N ASP A 69 -13.49 -6.05 -12.91
CA ASP A 69 -14.78 -5.39 -12.71
C ASP A 69 -14.62 -3.87 -12.54
N VAL A 70 -13.72 -3.41 -11.68
CA VAL A 70 -13.46 -1.97 -11.47
C VAL A 70 -12.94 -1.30 -12.75
N ALA A 71 -12.09 -1.98 -13.52
CA ALA A 71 -11.55 -1.47 -14.78
C ALA A 71 -12.54 -1.59 -15.94
N GLN A 72 -13.69 -2.25 -15.76
CA GLN A 72 -14.70 -2.51 -16.79
C GLN A 72 -14.12 -3.23 -18.02
N ILE A 73 -13.23 -4.19 -17.78
CA ILE A 73 -12.62 -5.06 -18.79
C ILE A 73 -12.79 -6.53 -18.40
N SER A 74 -12.58 -7.44 -19.34
CA SER A 74 -12.55 -8.87 -19.03
C SER A 74 -11.30 -9.27 -18.26
N GLU A 75 -11.37 -10.39 -17.51
CA GLU A 75 -10.19 -10.95 -16.84
C GLU A 75 -9.09 -11.37 -17.83
N ALA A 76 -9.48 -11.70 -19.07
CA ALA A 76 -8.54 -12.00 -20.15
C ALA A 76 -7.76 -10.76 -20.58
N GLU A 77 -8.42 -9.61 -20.73
CA GLU A 77 -7.78 -8.32 -21.03
C GLU A 77 -6.89 -7.83 -19.89
N LEU A 78 -7.27 -8.09 -18.63
CA LEU A 78 -6.44 -7.73 -17.47
C LEU A 78 -5.14 -8.53 -17.40
N SER A 79 -5.13 -9.74 -17.97
CA SER A 79 -3.98 -10.67 -17.95
C SER A 79 -3.04 -10.52 -19.14
N ALA A 80 -3.41 -9.69 -20.12
CA ALA A 80 -2.66 -9.42 -21.35
C ALA A 80 -1.58 -8.35 -21.11
#